data_AF-A0A7J2R394-F1
#
_entry.id   AF-A0A7J2R394-F1
#
_cell.length_a   1.000
_cell.length_b   1.000
_cell.length_c   1.000
_cell.angle_alpha   90.00
_cell.angle_beta   90.00
_cell.angle_gamma   90.00
#
_symmetry.space_group_name_H-M   'P 1'
#
loop_
_entity.id
_entity.type
_entity.pdbx_description
1 polymer ?
#
loop_
_entity_poly.entity_id
_entity_poly.type
_entity_poly.pdbx_seq_one_letter_code
_entity_poly.pdbx_strand_id
1 'polypeptide(L)'
;LYGSTPEGVAREKNVPLEDAKQIQRIFFNVCKTGYFWMKNLENQIRRDKHIKTPFGTYRFFPEINMVTPYKREEMIRQGKNFIVQSWSGELVFIAMIKVHKAIKANNLDATFIHQIHDAGIIEVKNCDVDKGIEIVKENANNPIKLSIPLEVEIKKGTTWENLKEI
;
A
#
# COMPACT_ATOMS: atom_id res chain seq x y z
N LEU A 1 5.24 -9.94 -3.99
CA LEU A 1 4.86 -8.58 -4.38
C LEU A 1 5.99 -7.55 -4.19
N TYR A 2 6.69 -7.53 -3.04
CA TYR A 2 7.69 -6.50 -2.67
C TYR A 2 9.12 -6.73 -3.22
N GLY A 3 9.23 -7.12 -4.49
CA GLY A 3 10.55 -7.37 -5.09
C GLY A 3 11.35 -8.49 -4.41
N SER A 4 10.65 -9.43 -3.76
CA SER A 4 11.23 -10.62 -3.14
C SER A 4 11.95 -11.45 -4.20
N THR A 5 13.21 -11.79 -3.93
CA THR A 5 13.99 -12.68 -4.80
C THR A 5 13.61 -14.15 -4.52
N PRO A 6 13.86 -15.09 -5.45
CA PRO A 6 13.66 -16.51 -5.19
C PRO A 6 14.36 -17.00 -3.91
N GLU A 7 15.55 -16.47 -3.61
CA GLU A 7 16.28 -16.78 -2.37
C GLU A 7 15.54 -16.28 -1.12
N GLY A 8 14.93 -15.09 -1.20
CA GLY A 8 14.09 -14.56 -0.12
C GLY A 8 12.85 -15.43 0.12
N VAL A 9 12.19 -15.86 -0.96
CA VAL A 9 11.02 -16.74 -0.88
C VAL A 9 11.40 -18.12 -0.33
N ALA A 10 12.50 -18.70 -0.82
CA ALA A 10 13.02 -19.98 -0.35
C ALA A 10 13.28 -19.96 1.16
N ARG A 11 13.90 -18.87 1.66
CA ARG A 11 14.18 -18.69 3.09
C ARG A 11 12.91 -18.50 3.92
N GLU A 12 11.99 -17.63 3.48
CA GLU A 12 10.78 -17.31 4.23
C GLU A 12 9.83 -18.52 4.32
N LYS A 13 9.71 -19.28 3.23
CA LYS A 13 8.79 -20.42 3.15
C LYS A 13 9.46 -21.76 3.47
N ASN A 14 10.76 -21.76 3.75
CA ASN A 14 11.57 -22.94 4.00
C ASN A 14 11.42 -24.01 2.91
N VAL A 15 11.58 -23.60 1.64
CA VAL A 15 11.47 -24.46 0.46
C VAL A 15 12.78 -24.45 -0.34
N PRO A 16 13.06 -25.49 -1.16
CA PRO A 16 14.19 -25.47 -2.08
C PRO A 16 14.19 -24.23 -3.00
N LEU A 17 15.39 -23.73 -3.32
CA LEU A 17 15.55 -22.57 -4.19
C LEU A 17 14.93 -22.79 -5.57
N GLU A 18 15.00 -24.02 -6.09
CA GLU A 18 14.45 -24.35 -7.41
C GLU A 18 12.92 -24.25 -7.41
N ASP A 19 12.25 -24.71 -6.35
CA ASP A 19 10.80 -24.59 -6.17
C ASP A 19 10.40 -23.12 -6.08
N ALA A 20 11.14 -22.31 -5.33
CA ALA A 20 10.89 -20.87 -5.23
C ALA A 20 11.01 -20.16 -6.60
N LYS A 21 12.01 -20.53 -7.41
CA LYS A 21 12.16 -20.04 -8.80
C LYS A 21 10.99 -20.49 -9.67
N GLN A 22 10.56 -21.74 -9.56
CA GLN A 22 9.44 -22.28 -10.32
C GLN A 22 8.14 -21.55 -9.98
N ILE A 23 7.86 -21.34 -8.69
CA ILE A 23 6.70 -20.59 -8.21
C ILE A 23 6.72 -19.15 -8.77
N GLN A 24 7.86 -18.47 -8.69
CA GLN A 24 7.99 -17.11 -9.23
C GLN A 24 7.74 -17.09 -10.75
N ARG A 25 8.24 -18.08 -11.48
CA ARG A 25 8.03 -18.19 -12.93
C ARG A 25 6.56 -18.41 -13.27
N ILE A 26 5.88 -19.31 -12.56
CA ILE A 26 4.45 -19.56 -12.72
C ILE A 26 3.66 -18.29 -12.44
N PHE A 27 3.96 -17.61 -11.33
CA PHE A 27 3.31 -16.36 -10.94
C PHE A 27 3.42 -15.30 -12.04
N PHE A 28 4.61 -15.05 -12.58
CA PHE A 28 4.79 -14.04 -13.65
C PHE A 28 4.26 -14.49 -15.02
N ASN A 29 4.17 -15.80 -15.27
CA ASN A 29 3.50 -16.32 -16.46
C ASN A 29 1.99 -16.08 -16.43
N VAL A 30 1.37 -16.14 -15.26
CA VAL A 30 -0.05 -15.79 -15.06
C VAL A 30 -0.22 -14.27 -15.05
N CYS A 31 0.57 -13.56 -14.24
CA CYS A 31 0.51 -12.11 -14.08
C CYS A 31 1.44 -11.35 -15.04
N LYS A 32 1.32 -11.59 -16.34
CA LYS A 32 2.20 -11.01 -17.37
C LYS A 32 2.22 -9.48 -17.32
N THR A 33 1.07 -8.84 -17.17
CA THR A 33 0.95 -7.38 -17.08
C THR A 33 1.75 -6.83 -15.89
N GLY A 34 1.68 -7.50 -14.73
CA GLY A 34 2.46 -7.13 -13.54
C GLY A 34 3.97 -7.29 -13.77
N TYR A 35 4.38 -8.36 -14.46
CA TYR A 35 5.79 -8.55 -14.84
C TYR A 35 6.31 -7.43 -15.74
N PHE A 36 5.60 -7.10 -16.81
CA PHE A 36 5.99 -6.04 -17.74
C PHE A 36 5.98 -4.67 -17.07
N TRP A 37 5.01 -4.41 -16.21
CA TRP A 37 4.98 -3.19 -15.40
C TRP A 37 6.24 -3.08 -14.51
N MET A 38 6.61 -4.14 -13.78
CA MET A 38 7.83 -4.15 -12.96
C MET A 38 9.10 -3.95 -13.80
N LYS A 39 9.16 -4.50 -15.02
CA LYS A 39 10.29 -4.27 -15.94
C LYS A 39 10.34 -2.83 -16.45
N ASN A 40 9.21 -2.22 -16.74
CA ASN A 40 9.14 -0.82 -17.13
C ASN A 40 9.61 0.11 -16.01
N LEU A 41 9.24 -0.16 -14.76
CA LEU A 41 9.74 0.60 -13.61
C LEU A 41 11.27 0.52 -13.48
N GLU A 42 11.84 -0.66 -13.68
CA GLU A 42 13.29 -0.83 -13.64
C GLU A 42 13.99 0.01 -14.74
N ASN A 43 13.45 -0.02 -15.96
CA ASN A 43 13.97 0.78 -17.06
C ASN A 43 13.86 2.28 -16.76
N GLN A 44 12.74 2.71 -16.20
CA GLN A 44 12.51 4.09 -15.79
C GLN A 44 13.54 4.53 -14.73
N ILE A 45 13.73 3.71 -13.68
CA ILE A 45 14.70 4.01 -12.60
C ILE A 45 16.13 4.16 -13.15
N ARG A 46 16.54 3.29 -14.09
CA ARG A 46 17.87 3.35 -14.70
C ARG A 46 18.05 4.58 -15.60
N ARG A 47 17.03 4.91 -16.40
CA ARG A 47 17.06 6.01 -17.37
C ARG A 47 16.95 7.37 -16.66
N ASP A 48 15.92 7.52 -15.84
CA ASP A 48 15.53 8.81 -15.27
C ASP A 48 16.19 9.06 -13.91
N LYS A 49 16.82 8.05 -13.32
CA LYS A 49 17.46 8.10 -11.99
C LYS A 49 16.51 8.50 -10.88
N HIS A 50 15.20 8.33 -11.10
CA HIS A 50 14.16 8.54 -10.12
C HIS A 50 12.91 7.74 -10.50
N ILE A 51 11.99 7.65 -9.56
CA ILE A 51 10.64 7.11 -9.75
C ILE A 51 9.65 8.00 -8.99
N LYS A 52 8.42 8.13 -9.49
CA LYS A 52 7.41 9.04 -8.95
C LYS A 52 6.04 8.36 -8.85
N THR A 53 5.32 8.59 -7.76
CA THR A 53 3.92 8.18 -7.59
C THR A 53 3.00 9.01 -8.48
N PRO A 54 1.77 8.54 -8.78
CA PRO A 54 0.78 9.33 -9.51
C PRO A 54 0.50 10.70 -8.86
N PHE A 55 0.66 10.82 -7.53
CA PHE A 55 0.34 12.03 -6.78
C PHE A 55 1.48 13.03 -6.64
N GLY A 56 2.72 12.69 -6.98
CA GLY A 56 3.81 13.68 -6.85
C GLY A 56 5.08 13.17 -6.20
N THR A 57 4.94 12.20 -5.29
CA THR A 57 6.02 11.78 -4.40
C THR A 57 7.08 11.03 -5.19
N TYR A 58 8.34 11.43 -5.10
CA TYR A 58 9.42 10.80 -5.85
C TYR A 58 10.54 10.30 -4.95
N ARG A 59 11.33 9.37 -5.49
CA ARG A 59 12.58 8.91 -4.90
C ARG A 59 13.70 8.95 -5.94
N PHE A 60 14.84 9.51 -5.56
CA PHE A 60 16.02 9.65 -6.43
C PHE A 60 17.02 8.50 -6.24
N PHE A 61 17.73 8.20 -7.33
CA PHE A 61 18.80 7.20 -7.46
C PHE A 61 19.96 7.76 -8.31
N PRO A 62 20.59 8.87 -7.92
CA PRO A 62 21.56 9.57 -8.76
C PRO A 62 22.78 8.71 -9.13
N GLU A 63 23.18 7.81 -8.22
CA GLU A 63 24.38 6.97 -8.31
C GLU A 63 24.15 5.62 -8.99
N ILE A 64 22.94 5.33 -9.49
CA ILE A 64 22.56 3.98 -9.95
C ILE A 64 23.50 3.40 -11.04
N ASN A 65 24.13 4.26 -11.83
CA ASN A 65 25.08 3.86 -12.87
C ASN A 65 26.52 3.72 -12.37
N MET A 66 26.85 4.28 -11.21
CA MET A 66 28.21 4.32 -10.64
C MET A 66 28.47 3.21 -9.60
N VAL A 67 27.42 2.54 -9.14
CA VAL A 67 27.50 1.49 -8.12
C VAL A 67 27.72 0.10 -8.70
N THR A 68 28.12 -0.84 -7.84
CA THR A 68 28.26 -2.26 -8.19
C THR A 68 26.94 -2.86 -8.68
N PRO A 69 26.96 -3.94 -9.49
CA PRO A 69 25.73 -4.62 -9.94
C PRO A 69 24.79 -4.99 -8.79
N TYR A 70 25.33 -5.53 -7.70
CA TYR A 70 24.55 -5.87 -6.50
C TYR A 70 23.84 -4.65 -5.90
N LYS A 71 24.56 -3.52 -5.72
CA LYS A 71 23.98 -2.30 -5.16
C LYS A 71 22.95 -1.68 -6.10
N ARG A 72 23.16 -1.80 -7.41
CA ARG A 72 22.20 -1.38 -8.44
C ARG A 72 20.90 -2.16 -8.35
N GLU A 73 20.96 -3.48 -8.21
CA GLU A 73 19.78 -4.33 -8.02
C GLU A 73 19.03 -3.99 -6.73
N GLU A 74 19.76 -3.69 -5.66
CA GLU A 74 19.19 -3.20 -4.41
C GLU A 74 18.42 -1.88 -4.62
N MET A 75 19.01 -0.89 -5.30
CA MET A 75 18.35 0.38 -5.63
C MET A 75 17.09 0.18 -6.48
N ILE A 76 17.15 -0.71 -7.48
CA ILE A 76 15.99 -1.05 -8.31
C ILE A 76 14.88 -1.68 -7.47
N ARG A 77 15.22 -2.59 -6.55
CA ARG A 77 14.26 -3.19 -5.61
C ARG A 77 13.64 -2.13 -4.71
N GLN A 78 14.44 -1.20 -4.18
CA GLN A 78 13.94 -0.08 -3.38
C GLN A 78 12.97 0.79 -4.17
N GLY A 79 13.25 1.09 -5.44
CA GLY A 79 12.34 1.86 -6.30
C GLY A 79 11.03 1.14 -6.61
N LYS A 80 11.09 -0.16 -6.93
CA LYS A 80 9.89 -1.00 -7.13
C LYS A 80 9.02 -1.07 -5.87
N ASN A 81 9.63 -1.14 -4.70
CA ASN A 81 8.88 -1.17 -3.43
C ASN A 81 8.31 0.20 -3.07
N PHE A 82 9.10 1.25 -3.27
CA PHE A 82 8.69 2.63 -3.04
C PHE A 82 7.41 2.97 -3.79
N ILE A 83 7.32 2.66 -5.10
CA ILE A 83 6.15 3.06 -5.88
C ILE A 83 4.85 2.41 -5.37
N VAL A 84 4.90 1.13 -4.97
CA VAL A 84 3.72 0.42 -4.44
C VAL A 84 3.36 0.93 -3.05
N GLN A 85 4.35 1.06 -2.17
CA GLN A 85 4.14 1.44 -0.77
C GLN A 85 3.70 2.90 -0.63
N SER A 86 4.38 3.81 -1.32
CA SER A 86 4.04 5.23 -1.28
C SER A 86 2.67 5.49 -1.87
N TRP A 87 2.33 4.85 -3.01
CA TRP A 87 1.00 5.01 -3.60
C TRP A 87 -0.11 4.47 -2.69
N SER A 88 0.11 3.33 -2.04
CA SER A 88 -0.84 2.77 -1.06
C SER A 88 -0.99 3.70 0.16
N GLY A 89 0.11 4.23 0.70
CA GLY A 89 0.06 5.18 1.82
C GLY A 89 -0.63 6.50 1.46
N GLU A 90 -0.42 7.01 0.24
CA GLU A 90 -1.12 8.20 -0.27
C GLU A 90 -2.64 7.97 -0.31
N LEU A 91 -3.10 6.79 -0.75
CA LEU A 91 -4.52 6.45 -0.77
C LEU A 91 -5.14 6.44 0.64
N VAL A 92 -4.44 5.85 1.62
CA VAL A 92 -4.85 5.85 3.03
C VAL A 92 -4.96 7.27 3.56
N PHE A 93 -3.96 8.13 3.31
CA PHE A 93 -4.02 9.53 3.76
C PHE A 93 -5.15 10.31 3.11
N ILE A 94 -5.44 10.10 1.83
CA ILE A 94 -6.57 10.75 1.16
C ILE A 94 -7.89 10.31 1.81
N ALA A 95 -8.07 9.01 2.07
CA ALA A 95 -9.24 8.49 2.76
C ALA A 95 -9.38 9.11 4.16
N MET A 96 -8.31 9.13 4.95
CA MET A 96 -8.29 9.73 6.29
C MET A 96 -8.66 11.22 6.28
N ILE A 97 -8.11 12.00 5.33
CA ILE A 97 -8.44 13.42 5.20
C ILE A 97 -9.92 13.62 4.88
N LYS A 98 -10.50 12.79 4.00
CA LYS A 98 -11.93 12.86 3.65
C LYS A 98 -12.81 12.53 4.85
N VAL A 99 -12.53 11.41 5.54
CA VAL A 99 -13.25 10.99 6.74
C VAL A 99 -13.17 12.09 7.81
N HIS A 100 -11.98 12.63 8.07
CA HIS A 100 -11.78 13.70 9.06
C HIS A 100 -12.58 14.97 8.74
N LYS A 101 -12.61 15.38 7.46
CA LYS A 101 -13.42 16.52 7.02
C LYS A 101 -14.91 16.25 7.22
N ALA A 102 -15.38 15.05 6.91
CA ALA A 102 -16.78 14.67 7.07
C ALA A 102 -17.20 14.59 8.55
N ILE A 103 -16.35 14.05 9.43
CA ILE A 103 -16.54 14.07 10.89
C ILE A 103 -16.75 15.50 11.38
N LYS A 104 -15.86 16.43 10.98
CA LYS A 104 -15.97 17.84 11.35
C LYS A 104 -17.23 18.51 10.80
N ALA A 105 -17.58 18.23 9.53
CA ALA A 105 -18.76 18.82 8.90
C ALA A 105 -20.07 18.37 9.57
N ASN A 106 -20.10 17.17 10.16
CA ASN A 106 -21.25 16.62 10.87
C ASN A 106 -21.22 16.87 12.39
N ASN A 107 -20.20 17.59 12.90
CA ASN A 107 -20.00 17.84 14.33
C ASN A 107 -20.02 16.56 15.20
N LEU A 108 -19.49 15.44 14.69
CA LEU A 108 -19.41 14.20 15.46
C LEU A 108 -18.27 14.28 16.48
N ASP A 109 -18.53 13.72 17.66
CA ASP A 109 -17.52 13.51 18.69
C ASP A 109 -16.72 12.24 18.37
N ALA A 110 -15.83 12.39 17.38
CA ALA A 110 -14.99 11.32 16.84
C ALA A 110 -13.56 11.81 16.60
N THR A 111 -12.58 11.01 17.02
CA THR A 111 -11.15 11.35 16.92
C THR A 111 -10.35 10.19 16.33
N PHE A 112 -9.53 10.47 15.33
CA PHE A 112 -8.52 9.52 14.86
C PHE A 112 -7.44 9.33 15.94
N ILE A 113 -7.31 8.11 16.46
CA ILE A 113 -6.36 7.79 17.53
C ILE A 113 -5.04 7.28 16.95
N HIS A 114 -5.11 6.44 15.92
CA HIS A 114 -3.92 5.82 15.36
C HIS A 114 -4.14 5.36 13.92
N GLN A 115 -3.03 5.14 13.22
CA GLN A 115 -3.01 4.52 11.90
C GLN A 115 -1.94 3.41 11.92
N ILE A 116 -2.33 2.21 11.52
CA ILE A 116 -1.44 1.05 11.39
C ILE A 116 -1.53 0.57 9.94
N HIS A 117 -0.53 0.93 9.13
CA HIS A 117 -0.46 0.57 7.71
C HIS A 117 -1.71 0.98 6.91
N ASP A 118 -2.62 0.05 6.62
CA ASP A 118 -3.87 0.26 5.91
C ASP A 118 -5.09 0.38 6.84
N ALA A 119 -4.91 0.19 8.14
CA ALA A 119 -5.96 0.34 9.15
C ALA A 119 -5.90 1.70 9.86
N GLY A 120 -7.07 2.32 10.03
CA GLY A 120 -7.25 3.52 10.86
C GLY A 120 -8.11 3.22 12.08
N ILE A 121 -7.78 3.83 13.22
CA ILE A 121 -8.57 3.71 14.45
C ILE A 121 -9.20 5.05 14.76
N ILE A 122 -10.50 5.02 14.98
CA ILE A 122 -11.28 6.18 15.35
C ILE A 122 -12.00 5.84 16.65
N GLU A 123 -11.77 6.66 17.68
CA GLU A 123 -12.60 6.65 18.88
C GLU A 123 -13.81 7.53 18.61
N VAL A 124 -15.00 7.03 18.92
CA VAL A 124 -16.28 7.70 18.63
C VAL A 124 -17.17 7.61 19.86
N LYS A 125 -17.83 8.70 20.22
CA LYS A 125 -18.83 8.70 21.29
C LYS A 125 -19.97 7.74 20.93
N ASN A 126 -20.48 7.00 21.92
CA ASN A 126 -21.49 5.95 21.69
C ASN A 126 -22.73 6.43 20.90
N CYS A 127 -23.19 7.67 21.09
CA CYS A 127 -24.34 8.22 20.38
C CYS A 127 -24.07 8.48 18.88
N ASP A 128 -22.80 8.57 18.49
CA ASP A 128 -22.35 8.98 17.17
C ASP A 128 -21.82 7.81 16.33
N VAL A 129 -21.76 6.59 16.91
CA VAL A 129 -21.13 5.41 16.30
C VAL A 129 -21.74 5.07 14.95
N ASP A 130 -23.06 4.96 14.85
CA ASP A 130 -23.71 4.55 13.59
C ASP A 130 -23.47 5.59 12.48
N LYS A 131 -23.52 6.88 12.83
CA LYS A 131 -23.20 7.97 11.88
C LYS A 131 -21.72 7.98 11.50
N GLY A 132 -20.83 7.71 12.45
CA GLY A 132 -19.40 7.58 12.21
C GLY A 132 -19.10 6.45 11.21
N ILE A 133 -19.77 5.30 11.35
CA ILE A 133 -19.64 4.17 10.43
C ILE A 133 -20.07 4.57 9.01
N GLU A 134 -21.22 5.22 8.85
CA GLU A 134 -21.68 5.71 7.55
C GLU A 134 -20.65 6.63 6.90
N ILE A 135 -20.14 7.61 7.66
CA ILE A 135 -19.15 8.55 7.16
C ILE A 135 -17.87 7.84 6.73
N VAL A 136 -17.39 6.87 7.51
CA VAL A 136 -16.20 6.09 7.13
C VAL A 136 -16.48 5.30 5.85
N LYS A 137 -17.62 4.60 5.75
CA LYS A 137 -17.99 3.85 4.53
C LYS A 137 -18.04 4.77 3.31
N GLU A 138 -18.68 5.93 3.40
CA GLU A 138 -18.83 6.85 2.27
C GLU A 138 -17.52 7.51 1.81
N ASN A 139 -16.63 7.82 2.75
CA ASN A 139 -15.44 8.64 2.47
C ASN A 139 -14.16 7.83 2.29
N ALA A 140 -14.09 6.64 2.88
CA ALA A 140 -12.95 5.74 2.75
C ALA A 140 -13.13 4.69 1.65
N ASN A 141 -14.37 4.35 1.26
CA ASN A 141 -14.58 3.62 0.01
C ASN A 141 -14.27 4.54 -1.17
N ASN A 142 -13.46 4.06 -2.11
CA ASN A 142 -13.11 4.79 -3.33
C ASN A 142 -12.70 6.26 -3.08
N PRO A 143 -11.66 6.51 -2.25
CA PRO A 143 -11.26 7.86 -1.88
C PRO A 143 -10.76 8.67 -3.08
N ILE A 144 -10.42 8.01 -4.18
CA ILE A 144 -10.21 8.60 -5.50
C ILE A 144 -10.79 7.69 -6.59
N LYS A 145 -10.96 8.23 -7.80
CA LYS A 145 -11.36 7.44 -8.97
C LYS A 145 -10.23 6.48 -9.36
N LEU A 146 -10.47 5.19 -9.21
CA LEU A 146 -9.56 4.11 -9.59
C LEU A 146 -10.22 3.20 -10.63
N SER A 147 -9.41 2.42 -11.35
CA SER A 147 -9.91 1.42 -12.29
C SER A 147 -10.53 0.20 -11.60
N ILE A 148 -10.22 0.00 -10.32
CA ILE A 148 -10.78 -1.04 -9.47
C ILE A 148 -11.38 -0.38 -8.23
N PRO A 149 -12.52 -0.87 -7.71
CA PRO A 149 -13.08 -0.34 -6.47
C PRO A 149 -12.16 -0.65 -5.29
N LEU A 150 -12.10 0.27 -4.34
CA LEU A 150 -11.51 0.07 -3.02
C LEU A 150 -12.63 0.01 -1.98
N GLU A 151 -12.70 -1.12 -1.29
CA GLU A 151 -13.64 -1.39 -0.21
C GLU A 151 -12.89 -1.38 1.12
N VAL A 152 -13.51 -0.80 2.15
CA VAL A 152 -12.99 -0.83 3.51
C VAL A 152 -13.80 -1.79 4.38
N GLU A 153 -13.07 -2.60 5.15
CA GLU A 153 -13.64 -3.41 6.23
C GLU A 153 -13.74 -2.54 7.48
N ILE A 154 -14.90 -2.55 8.14
CA ILE A 154 -15.12 -1.78 9.37
C ILE A 154 -15.40 -2.75 10.51
N LYS A 155 -14.72 -2.50 11.64
CA LYS A 155 -14.97 -3.19 12.90
C LYS A 155 -15.32 -2.19 13.99
N LYS A 156 -16.21 -2.59 14.90
CA LYS A 156 -16.55 -1.82 16.10
C LYS A 156 -16.40 -2.63 17.38
N GLY A 157 -16.06 -1.98 18.47
CA GLY A 157 -15.83 -2.59 19.77
C GLY A 157 -15.45 -1.54 20.81
N THR A 158 -15.58 -1.87 22.10
CA THR A 158 -15.20 -0.99 23.22
C THR A 158 -13.71 -1.06 23.55
N THR A 159 -13.04 -2.12 23.09
CA THR A 159 -11.59 -2.30 23.18
C THR A 159 -11.09 -2.86 21.86
N TRP A 160 -9.79 -2.70 21.58
CA TRP A 160 -9.17 -3.25 20.38
C TRP A 160 -9.40 -4.75 20.25
N GLU A 161 -9.22 -5.49 21.34
CA GLU A 161 -9.34 -6.95 21.37
C GLU A 161 -10.74 -7.44 20.98
N ASN A 162 -11.79 -6.64 21.24
CA ASN A 162 -13.19 -7.02 21.05
C ASN A 162 -13.81 -6.42 19.77
N LEU A 163 -13.01 -5.97 18.82
CA LEU A 163 -13.49 -5.46 17.53
C LEU A 163 -14.22 -6.55 16.74
N LYS A 164 -15.47 -6.27 16.34
CA LYS A 164 -16.30 -7.15 15.50
C LYS A 164 -16.66 -6.47 14.19
N GLU A 165 -16.61 -7.23 13.10
CA GLU A 165 -16.97 -6.79 11.75
C GLU A 165 -18.46 -6.44 11.64
N ILE A 166 -18.78 -5.44 10.81
CA ILE A 166 -20.14 -4.86 10.66
C ILE A 166 -20.56 -4.49 9.23
#